data_AF-A0A1Q8L9Z6-F1
#
_entry.id   AF-A0A1Q8L9Z6-F1
#
_cell.length_a   1.000
_cell.length_b   1.000
_cell.length_c   1.000
_cell.angle_alpha   90.00
_cell.angle_beta   90.00
_cell.angle_gamma   90.00
#
_symmetry.space_group_name_H-M   'P 1'
#
loop_
_entity.id
_entity.type
_entity.pdbx_description
1 polymer ?
#
loop_
_entity_poly.entity_id
_entity_poly.type
_entity_poly.pdbx_seq_one_letter_code
_entity_poly.pdbx_strand_id
1 'polypeptide(L)'
;MLGFIGRTVFLPPGGIMSSSPTTGRRTVRTPRPGPVDGTVALRRLYLARFAFALLWAALLLPNAAEVGPLTAALLVLYPLVDVAAAVIDARSSRATGVAPGLYATIVLGGFAAVGLVVVLGSGVPAVLRVWGAWAVVAGVAQLVVALRRRAAGGQGAMIASGSLSVVAGASFVLMASGGEASLTGVAGYALLGGVFFLVSALRLGRVASA
;
A
#
# COMPACT_ATOMS: atom_id res chain seq x y z
N MET A 1 -1.71 -3.03 2.87
CA MET A 1 -3.00 -2.33 2.57
C MET A 1 -2.92 -0.81 2.71
N LEU A 2 -2.01 -0.23 3.51
CA LEU A 2 -1.93 1.23 3.68
C LEU A 2 -1.56 2.01 2.42
N GLY A 3 -0.74 1.44 1.54
CA GLY A 3 -0.28 2.10 0.32
C GLY A 3 -1.37 2.31 -0.73
N PHE A 4 -2.60 1.89 -0.44
CA PHE A 4 -3.60 1.62 -1.46
C PHE A 4 -4.35 2.87 -1.98
N ILE A 5 -4.34 4.01 -1.29
CA ILE A 5 -5.35 5.07 -1.59
C ILE A 5 -4.74 6.48 -1.57
N GLY A 6 -3.59 6.65 -2.22
CA GLY A 6 -3.01 7.98 -2.43
C GLY A 6 -3.64 8.74 -3.61
N ARG A 7 -4.13 8.03 -4.65
CA ARG A 7 -4.36 8.68 -5.95
C ARG A 7 -5.50 8.15 -6.84
N THR A 8 -6.23 7.09 -6.47
CA THR A 8 -7.30 6.54 -7.34
C THR A 8 -8.57 7.38 -7.44
N VAL A 9 -8.58 8.62 -6.94
CA VAL A 9 -9.81 9.43 -6.81
C VAL A 9 -9.78 10.81 -7.47
N PHE A 10 -8.63 11.47 -7.69
CA PHE A 10 -8.67 12.86 -8.20
C PHE A 10 -7.56 13.19 -9.21
N LEU A 11 -7.93 13.13 -10.49
CA LEU A 11 -7.40 14.05 -11.50
C LEU A 11 -8.48 15.12 -11.72
N PRO A 12 -8.19 16.42 -11.56
CA PRO A 12 -9.13 17.47 -11.95
C PRO A 12 -9.29 17.52 -13.48
N PRO A 13 -10.46 17.94 -14.00
CA PRO A 13 -10.67 18.16 -15.42
C PRO A 13 -9.78 19.31 -15.92
N GLY A 14 -9.31 19.20 -17.17
CA GLY A 14 -8.25 20.01 -17.75
C GLY A 14 -8.39 21.52 -17.57
N GLY A 15 -7.31 22.15 -17.10
CA GLY A 15 -7.15 23.61 -17.06
C GLY A 15 -6.49 24.12 -18.34
N ILE A 16 -7.20 25.01 -19.03
CA ILE A 16 -6.82 25.66 -20.29
C ILE A 16 -5.62 26.59 -20.04
N MET A 17 -4.54 26.42 -20.81
CA MET A 17 -3.28 27.16 -20.65
C MET A 17 -3.38 28.52 -21.36
N SER A 18 -3.37 29.61 -20.59
CA SER A 18 -3.16 30.97 -21.09
C SER A 18 -1.67 31.18 -21.37
N SER A 19 -1.32 31.60 -22.60
CA SER A 19 0.05 31.85 -23.02
C SER A 19 0.43 33.32 -22.86
N SER A 20 1.58 33.58 -22.25
CA SER A 20 2.32 34.84 -22.40
C SER A 20 3.80 34.49 -22.63
N PRO A 21 4.48 35.15 -23.59
CA PRO A 21 5.86 34.83 -23.91
C PRO A 21 6.81 35.60 -22.98
N THR A 22 7.84 34.94 -22.44
CA THR A 22 8.98 35.64 -21.85
C THR A 22 10.30 34.92 -22.15
N THR A 23 11.26 35.73 -22.56
CA THR A 23 12.61 35.51 -23.08
C THR A 23 13.45 34.47 -22.33
N GLY A 24 14.14 33.64 -23.10
CA GLY A 24 14.77 32.40 -22.65
C GLY A 24 16.16 32.53 -21.99
N ARG A 25 16.24 32.04 -20.75
CA ARG A 25 17.45 31.44 -20.18
C ARG A 25 17.38 29.94 -20.43
N ARG A 26 18.23 29.40 -21.30
CA ARG A 26 18.26 27.96 -21.62
C ARG A 26 18.90 27.18 -20.46
N THR A 27 18.16 27.00 -19.37
CA THR A 27 18.46 25.96 -18.39
C THR A 27 18.30 24.61 -19.09
N VAL A 28 19.32 23.75 -19.05
CA VAL A 28 19.17 22.33 -19.44
C VAL A 28 18.16 21.72 -18.48
N ARG A 29 16.88 21.77 -18.88
CA ARG A 29 15.79 21.15 -18.16
C ARG A 29 15.85 19.68 -18.57
N THR A 30 16.32 18.82 -17.67
CA THR A 30 16.22 17.37 -17.85
C THR A 30 14.79 17.05 -18.28
N PRO A 31 14.57 16.27 -19.36
CA PRO A 31 13.22 15.94 -19.79
C PRO A 31 12.46 15.34 -18.61
N ARG A 32 11.45 16.05 -18.14
CA ARG A 32 10.56 15.52 -17.10
C ARG A 32 9.68 14.50 -17.82
N PRO A 33 9.64 13.22 -17.38
CA PRO A 33 8.81 12.21 -18.02
C PRO A 33 7.39 12.74 -18.19
N GLY A 34 6.81 12.50 -19.36
CA GLY A 34 5.47 12.98 -19.68
C GLY A 34 4.42 12.35 -18.77
N PRO A 35 3.21 12.92 -18.67
CA PRO A 35 2.11 12.33 -17.90
C PRO A 35 1.85 10.85 -18.24
N VAL A 36 2.03 10.47 -19.52
CA VAL A 36 1.87 9.10 -20.03
C VAL A 36 2.97 8.15 -19.52
N ASP A 37 4.22 8.60 -19.42
CA ASP A 37 5.32 7.78 -18.89
C ASP A 37 5.10 7.46 -17.41
N GLY A 38 4.58 8.43 -16.66
CA GLY A 38 4.23 8.28 -15.24
C GLY A 38 3.10 7.28 -15.01
N THR A 39 2.05 7.28 -15.84
CA THR A 39 0.93 6.33 -15.71
C THR A 39 1.33 4.91 -16.07
N VAL A 40 2.18 4.71 -17.08
CA VAL A 40 2.72 3.39 -17.45
C VAL A 40 3.58 2.82 -16.32
N ALA A 41 4.47 3.62 -15.73
CA ALA A 41 5.31 3.20 -14.60
C ALA A 41 4.46 2.80 -13.38
N LEU A 42 3.42 3.59 -13.04
CA LEU A 42 2.49 3.28 -11.96
C LEU A 42 1.68 2.00 -12.21
N ARG A 43 1.22 1.79 -13.45
CA ARG A 43 0.51 0.56 -13.82
C ARG A 43 1.40 -0.67 -13.62
N ARG A 44 2.67 -0.62 -14.07
CA ARG A 44 3.64 -1.70 -13.88
C ARG A 44 3.90 -1.97 -12.39
N LEU A 45 4.03 -0.91 -11.59
CA LEU A 45 4.20 -1.02 -10.15
C LEU A 45 3.01 -1.75 -9.51
N TYR A 46 1.77 -1.40 -9.84
CA TYR A 46 0.59 -2.06 -9.28
C TYR A 46 0.43 -3.52 -9.73
N LEU A 47 0.78 -3.85 -10.99
CA LEU A 47 0.83 -5.25 -11.43
C LEU A 47 1.90 -6.05 -10.69
N ALA A 48 3.08 -5.48 -10.46
CA ALA A 48 4.15 -6.12 -9.69
C ALA A 48 3.71 -6.38 -8.24
N ARG A 49 3.01 -5.43 -7.60
CA ARG A 49 2.45 -5.61 -6.25
C ARG A 49 1.38 -6.69 -6.20
N PHE A 50 0.54 -6.79 -7.22
CA PHE A 50 -0.43 -7.88 -7.34
C PHE A 50 0.25 -9.24 -7.47
N ALA A 51 1.21 -9.37 -8.38
CA ALA A 51 1.97 -10.61 -8.57
C ALA A 51 2.72 -11.02 -7.29
N PHE A 52 3.35 -10.05 -6.62
CA PHE A 52 3.99 -10.27 -5.33
C PHE A 52 2.99 -10.77 -4.28
N ALA A 53 1.81 -10.14 -4.15
CA ALA A 53 0.81 -10.58 -3.18
C ALA A 53 0.35 -12.02 -3.41
N LEU A 54 0.17 -12.43 -4.68
CA LEU A 54 -0.18 -13.81 -5.04
C LEU A 54 0.95 -14.78 -4.67
N LEU A 55 2.18 -14.51 -5.11
CA LEU A 55 3.33 -15.39 -4.86
C LEU A 55 3.61 -15.50 -3.36
N TRP A 56 3.56 -14.38 -2.65
CA TRP A 56 3.78 -14.32 -1.22
C TRP A 56 2.74 -15.13 -0.45
N ALA A 57 1.45 -14.98 -0.78
CA ALA A 57 0.38 -15.74 -0.14
C ALA A 57 0.48 -17.24 -0.48
N ALA A 58 0.82 -17.59 -1.72
CA ALA A 58 1.01 -18.98 -2.14
C ALA A 58 2.16 -19.67 -1.38
N LEU A 59 3.21 -18.92 -1.03
CA LEU A 59 4.33 -19.43 -0.21
C LEU A 59 3.99 -19.48 1.28
N LEU A 60 3.22 -18.50 1.79
CA LEU A 60 2.88 -18.43 3.22
C LEU A 60 1.83 -19.47 3.61
N LEU A 61 0.78 -19.68 2.79
CA LEU A 61 -0.37 -20.52 3.13
C LEU A 61 0.00 -21.94 3.56
N PRO A 62 0.87 -22.68 2.85
CA PRO A 62 1.29 -24.03 3.27
C PRO A 62 2.09 -24.04 4.58
N ASN A 63 2.70 -22.90 4.96
CA ASN A 63 3.60 -22.76 6.10
C ASN A 63 2.99 -21.89 7.21
N ALA A 64 1.67 -21.72 7.23
CA ALA A 64 0.98 -20.74 8.07
C ALA A 64 0.84 -21.17 9.54
N ALA A 65 1.05 -22.44 9.85
CA ALA A 65 0.88 -23.01 11.19
C ALA A 65 2.06 -22.71 12.13
N GLU A 66 3.25 -22.44 11.58
CA GLU A 66 4.47 -22.24 12.37
C GLU A 66 5.38 -21.17 11.77
N VAL A 67 6.23 -20.57 12.62
CA VAL A 67 7.22 -19.57 12.19
C VAL A 67 8.56 -20.26 11.94
N GLY A 68 8.65 -20.99 10.82
CA GLY A 68 9.91 -21.50 10.30
C GLY A 68 10.74 -20.42 9.58
N PRO A 69 11.98 -20.72 9.13
CA PRO A 69 12.84 -19.74 8.46
C PRO A 69 12.23 -19.09 7.22
N LEU A 70 11.48 -19.86 6.42
CA LEU A 70 10.79 -19.34 5.24
C LEU A 70 9.67 -18.38 5.63
N THR A 71 8.79 -18.78 6.56
CA THR A 71 7.69 -17.95 7.08
C THR A 71 8.24 -16.65 7.68
N ALA A 72 9.31 -16.74 8.47
CA ALA A 72 9.99 -15.60 9.06
C ALA A 72 10.51 -14.62 8.00
N ALA A 73 11.19 -15.13 6.97
CA ALA A 73 11.68 -14.32 5.86
C ALA A 73 10.51 -13.65 5.10
N LEU A 74 9.44 -14.38 4.82
CA LEU A 74 8.24 -13.86 4.16
C LEU A 74 7.58 -12.73 4.96
N LEU A 75 7.43 -12.90 6.28
CA LEU A 75 6.82 -11.91 7.17
C LEU A 75 7.58 -10.58 7.16
N VAL A 76 8.92 -10.61 7.11
CA VAL A 76 9.75 -9.39 7.03
C VAL A 76 9.79 -8.83 5.61
N LEU A 77 9.83 -9.69 4.59
CA LEU A 77 9.88 -9.28 3.19
C LEU A 77 8.65 -8.46 2.80
N TYR A 78 7.46 -8.83 3.27
CA TYR A 78 6.22 -8.15 2.93
C TYR A 78 6.22 -6.63 3.23
N PRO A 79 6.43 -6.17 4.49
CA PRO A 79 6.46 -4.74 4.80
C PRO A 79 7.59 -4.02 4.08
N LEU A 80 8.73 -4.66 3.84
CA LEU A 80 9.83 -4.05 3.08
C LEU A 80 9.45 -3.77 1.62
N VAL A 81 8.81 -4.73 0.95
CA VAL A 81 8.29 -4.55 -0.41
C VAL A 81 7.21 -3.46 -0.43
N ASP A 82 6.33 -3.43 0.58
CA ASP A 82 5.28 -2.41 0.71
C ASP A 82 5.87 -1.00 0.84
N VAL A 83 6.93 -0.83 1.64
CA VAL A 83 7.68 0.43 1.82
C VAL A 83 8.40 0.81 0.53
N ALA A 84 9.14 -0.11 -0.09
CA ALA A 84 9.87 0.15 -1.33
C ALA A 84 8.92 0.64 -2.43
N ALA A 85 7.77 -0.04 -2.58
CA ALA A 85 6.77 0.35 -3.56
C ALA A 85 6.11 1.70 -3.22
N ALA A 86 5.89 2.03 -1.95
CA ALA A 86 5.40 3.34 -1.54
C ALA A 86 6.42 4.47 -1.82
N VAL A 87 7.72 4.20 -1.65
CA VAL A 87 8.80 5.14 -2.01
C VAL A 87 8.85 5.36 -3.54
N ILE A 88 8.71 4.29 -4.33
CA ILE A 88 8.67 4.39 -5.80
C ILE A 88 7.47 5.22 -6.26
N ASP A 89 6.28 4.98 -5.69
CA ASP A 89 5.06 5.75 -5.98
C ASP A 89 5.21 7.24 -5.59
N ALA A 90 5.78 7.51 -4.41
CA ALA A 90 6.05 8.89 -3.99
C ALA A 90 7.03 9.61 -4.95
N ARG A 91 8.04 8.89 -5.48
CA ARG A 91 9.00 9.44 -6.44
C ARG A 91 8.40 9.74 -7.81
N SER A 92 7.48 8.88 -8.29
CA SER A 92 6.79 9.08 -9.58
C SER A 92 5.72 10.17 -9.48
N SER A 93 5.17 10.43 -8.29
CA SER A 93 4.12 11.42 -8.04
C SER A 93 4.64 12.84 -7.72
N ARG A 94 5.96 13.08 -7.74
CA ARG A 94 6.57 14.40 -7.40
C ARG A 94 6.07 15.59 -8.25
N ALA A 95 5.61 15.36 -9.48
CA ALA A 95 5.07 16.41 -10.33
C ALA A 95 3.64 16.84 -9.96
N THR A 96 2.89 16.01 -9.23
CA THR A 96 1.48 16.22 -8.89
C THR A 96 1.23 16.34 -7.37
N GLY A 97 2.30 16.30 -6.57
CA GLY A 97 2.25 16.32 -5.11
C GLY A 97 2.23 14.90 -4.49
N VAL A 98 2.96 14.72 -3.39
CA VAL A 98 3.00 13.45 -2.65
C VAL A 98 1.80 13.38 -1.71
N ALA A 99 0.99 12.32 -1.81
CA ALA A 99 -0.15 12.12 -0.92
C ALA A 99 0.31 11.80 0.51
N PRO A 100 -0.23 12.44 1.56
CA PRO A 100 0.12 12.13 2.96
C PRO A 100 -0.02 10.64 3.34
N GLY A 101 -0.92 9.90 2.69
CA GLY A 101 -1.08 8.46 2.90
C GLY A 101 0.15 7.61 2.49
N LEU A 102 0.97 8.08 1.53
CA LEU A 102 2.21 7.39 1.15
C LEU A 102 3.25 7.48 2.26
N TYR A 103 3.36 8.62 2.94
CA TYR A 103 4.26 8.76 4.09
C TYR A 103 3.84 7.88 5.26
N ALA A 104 2.54 7.83 5.58
CA ALA A 104 2.02 6.94 6.61
C ALA A 104 2.34 5.47 6.30
N THR A 105 2.25 5.06 5.02
CA THR A 105 2.62 3.71 4.57
C THR A 105 4.09 3.40 4.79
N ILE A 106 4.98 4.34 4.42
CA ILE A 106 6.42 4.17 4.58
C ILE A 106 6.79 4.02 6.05
N VAL A 107 6.30 4.93 6.90
CA VAL A 107 6.61 4.95 8.34
C VAL A 107 6.05 3.72 9.03
N LEU A 108 4.76 3.43 8.85
CA LEU A 108 4.11 2.30 9.52
C LEU A 108 4.61 0.95 8.98
N GLY A 109 4.97 0.87 7.70
CA GLY A 109 5.62 -0.31 7.14
C GLY A 109 7.01 -0.54 7.72
N GLY A 110 7.79 0.52 7.96
CA GLY A 110 9.08 0.43 8.65
C GLY A 110 8.93 -0.11 10.07
N PHE A 111 8.00 0.44 10.85
CA PHE A 111 7.71 -0.07 12.20
C PHE A 111 7.22 -1.52 12.19
N ALA A 112 6.42 -1.93 11.21
CA ALA A 112 6.00 -3.32 11.06
C ALA A 112 7.18 -4.26 10.81
N ALA A 113 8.10 -3.88 9.92
CA ALA A 113 9.28 -4.69 9.63
C ALA A 113 10.14 -4.89 10.89
N VAL A 114 10.40 -3.81 11.64
CA VAL A 114 11.17 -3.88 12.90
C VAL A 114 10.42 -4.71 13.95
N GLY A 115 9.13 -4.43 14.16
CA GLY A 115 8.32 -5.13 15.15
C GLY A 115 8.24 -6.64 14.87
N LEU A 116 8.12 -7.03 13.59
CA LEU A 116 8.09 -8.44 13.21
C LEU A 116 9.41 -9.13 13.51
N VAL A 117 10.54 -8.54 13.15
CA VAL A 117 11.88 -9.08 13.45
C VAL A 117 12.04 -9.38 14.95
N VAL A 118 11.55 -8.50 15.82
CA VAL A 118 11.62 -8.67 17.29
C VAL A 118 10.86 -9.91 17.76
N VAL A 119 9.77 -10.30 17.09
CA VAL A 119 8.87 -11.38 17.56
C VAL A 119 8.95 -12.69 16.76
N LEU A 120 9.85 -12.79 15.76
CA LEU A 120 9.95 -14.00 14.92
C LEU A 120 10.22 -15.28 15.72
N GLY A 121 11.01 -15.19 16.81
CA GLY A 121 11.32 -16.32 17.69
C GLY A 121 10.22 -16.67 18.70
N SER A 122 9.13 -15.90 18.76
CA SER A 122 8.08 -16.03 19.78
C SER A 122 6.83 -16.76 19.29
N GLY A 123 6.88 -17.31 18.07
CA GLY A 123 5.80 -18.10 17.47
C GLY A 123 4.66 -17.28 16.86
N VAL A 124 3.70 -17.99 16.25
CA VAL A 124 2.58 -17.39 15.49
C VAL A 124 1.75 -16.40 16.30
N PRO A 125 1.40 -16.65 17.59
CA PRO A 125 0.62 -15.69 18.38
C PRO A 125 1.29 -14.32 18.51
N ALA A 126 2.61 -14.27 18.73
CA ALA A 126 3.32 -13.01 18.87
C ALA A 126 3.34 -12.22 17.55
N VAL A 127 3.58 -12.93 16.44
CA VAL A 127 3.50 -12.36 15.08
C VAL A 127 2.12 -11.79 14.81
N LEU A 128 1.04 -12.52 15.11
CA LEU A 128 -0.34 -12.06 14.89
C LEU A 128 -0.67 -10.81 15.71
N ARG A 129 -0.17 -10.68 16.94
CA ARG A 129 -0.37 -9.47 17.75
C ARG A 129 0.31 -8.26 17.13
N VAL A 130 1.58 -8.38 16.74
CA VAL A 130 2.32 -7.27 16.10
C VAL A 130 1.70 -6.90 14.76
N TRP A 131 1.38 -7.90 13.93
CA TRP A 131 0.74 -7.69 12.64
C TRP A 131 -0.64 -7.04 12.79
N GLY A 132 -1.44 -7.54 13.73
CA GLY A 132 -2.77 -7.03 14.03
C GLY A 132 -2.75 -5.60 14.57
N ALA A 133 -1.87 -5.31 15.53
CA ALA A 133 -1.67 -3.96 16.06
C ALA A 133 -1.25 -2.98 14.96
N TRP A 134 -0.32 -3.38 14.11
CA TRP A 134 0.07 -2.60 12.93
C TRP A 134 -1.12 -2.32 12.01
N ALA A 135 -1.91 -3.34 11.67
CA ALA A 135 -3.09 -3.20 10.81
C ALA A 135 -4.16 -2.26 11.41
N VAL A 136 -4.35 -2.28 12.74
CA VAL A 136 -5.24 -1.33 13.42
C VAL A 136 -4.71 0.10 13.32
N VAL A 137 -3.46 0.34 13.71
CA VAL A 137 -2.84 1.68 13.67
C VAL A 137 -2.87 2.25 12.25
N ALA A 138 -2.58 1.40 11.28
CA ALA A 138 -2.66 1.67 9.87
C ALA A 138 -4.05 2.08 9.39
N GLY A 139 -5.06 1.27 9.70
CA GLY A 139 -6.44 1.52 9.31
C GLY A 139 -6.98 2.80 9.93
N VAL A 140 -6.67 3.04 11.21
CA VAL A 140 -7.02 4.29 11.91
C VAL A 140 -6.37 5.49 11.24
N ALA A 141 -5.08 5.42 10.92
CA ALA A 141 -4.40 6.51 10.21
C ALA A 141 -5.07 6.82 8.85
N GLN A 142 -5.46 5.78 8.09
CA GLN A 142 -6.20 5.96 6.83
C GLN A 142 -7.57 6.60 7.06
N LEU A 143 -8.32 6.15 8.08
CA LEU A 143 -9.63 6.72 8.43
C LEU A 143 -9.52 8.19 8.82
N VAL A 144 -8.53 8.56 9.63
CA VAL A 144 -8.28 9.96 10.02
C VAL A 144 -8.00 10.83 8.79
N VAL A 145 -7.16 10.35 7.86
CA VAL A 145 -6.88 11.08 6.60
C VAL A 145 -8.14 11.21 5.74
N ALA A 146 -8.90 10.12 5.59
CA ALA A 146 -10.13 10.10 4.80
C ALA A 146 -11.16 11.09 5.35
N LEU A 147 -11.38 11.09 6.66
CA LEU A 147 -12.31 11.97 7.35
C LEU A 147 -11.89 13.44 7.25
N ARG A 148 -10.59 13.74 7.41
CA ARG A 148 -10.05 15.09 7.22
C ARG A 148 -10.18 15.61 5.78
N ARG A 149 -10.22 14.71 4.80
CA ARG A 149 -10.35 15.03 3.37
C ARG A 149 -11.74 14.75 2.78
N ARG A 150 -12.76 14.48 3.61
CA ARG A 150 -14.11 14.13 3.15
C ARG A 150 -14.73 15.17 2.21
N ALA A 151 -14.43 16.45 2.42
CA ALA A 151 -14.91 17.56 1.58
C ALA A 151 -14.32 17.57 0.17
N ALA A 152 -13.17 16.91 -0.05
CA ALA A 152 -12.54 16.79 -1.36
C ALA A 152 -13.17 15.71 -2.25
N GLY A 153 -14.16 14.94 -1.75
CA GLY A 153 -14.87 13.93 -2.52
C GLY A 153 -14.12 12.60 -2.72
N GLY A 154 -14.90 11.54 -2.95
CA GLY A 154 -14.43 10.19 -3.35
C GLY A 154 -13.58 9.40 -2.34
N GLN A 155 -13.61 9.77 -1.06
CA GLN A 155 -12.87 9.07 0.01
C GLN A 155 -13.53 7.75 0.45
N GLY A 156 -14.67 7.34 -0.13
CA GLY A 156 -15.41 6.14 0.27
C GLY A 156 -14.58 4.86 0.21
N ALA A 157 -13.73 4.72 -0.82
CA ALA A 157 -12.79 3.61 -0.91
C ALA A 157 -11.75 3.63 0.22
N MET A 158 -11.29 4.83 0.61
CA MET A 158 -10.34 5.01 1.73
C MET A 158 -10.94 4.59 3.06
N ILE A 159 -12.20 4.97 3.29
CA ILE A 159 -12.92 4.62 4.50
C ILE A 159 -13.15 3.11 4.56
N ALA A 160 -13.64 2.48 3.49
CA ALA A 160 -13.88 1.04 3.46
C ALA A 160 -12.60 0.23 3.72
N SER A 161 -11.49 0.62 3.08
CA SER A 161 -10.18 0.00 3.28
C SER A 161 -9.67 0.16 4.70
N GLY A 162 -9.73 1.37 5.26
CA GLY A 162 -9.28 1.65 6.62
C GLY A 162 -10.09 0.87 7.66
N SER A 163 -11.41 0.84 7.52
CA SER A 163 -12.30 0.05 8.39
C SER A 163 -11.99 -1.44 8.32
N LEU A 164 -11.82 -1.99 7.11
CA LEU A 164 -11.49 -3.41 6.95
C LEU A 164 -10.14 -3.76 7.58
N SER A 165 -9.15 -2.85 7.47
CA SER A 165 -7.84 -3.01 8.09
C SER A 165 -7.92 -3.05 9.62
N VAL A 166 -8.75 -2.18 10.22
CA VAL A 166 -9.00 -2.19 11.67
C VAL A 166 -9.67 -3.50 12.10
N VAL A 167 -10.72 -3.92 11.40
CA VAL A 167 -11.45 -5.16 11.73
C VAL A 167 -10.52 -6.37 11.61
N ALA A 168 -9.82 -6.51 10.49
CA ALA A 168 -8.87 -7.61 10.28
C ALA A 168 -7.76 -7.61 11.33
N GLY A 169 -7.20 -6.43 11.64
CA GLY A 169 -6.17 -6.29 12.65
C GLY A 169 -6.64 -6.70 14.05
N ALA A 170 -7.82 -6.26 14.45
CA ALA A 170 -8.44 -6.68 15.71
C ALA A 170 -8.70 -8.19 15.75
N SER A 171 -9.19 -8.78 14.64
CA SER A 171 -9.37 -10.22 14.52
C SER A 171 -8.06 -10.99 14.70
N PHE A 172 -6.94 -10.52 14.13
CA PHE A 172 -5.64 -11.17 14.33
C PHE A 172 -5.15 -11.12 15.78
N VAL A 173 -5.36 -9.98 16.46
CA VAL A 173 -5.03 -9.86 17.90
C VAL A 173 -5.87 -10.83 18.73
N LEU A 174 -7.16 -10.98 18.43
CA LEU A 174 -8.03 -11.94 19.09
C LEU A 174 -7.63 -13.39 18.79
N MET A 175 -7.34 -13.71 17.53
CA MET A 175 -6.87 -15.05 17.13
C MET A 175 -5.57 -15.45 17.82
N ALA A 176 -4.70 -14.49 18.13
CA ALA A 176 -3.46 -14.73 18.88
C ALA A 176 -3.68 -15.18 20.34
N SER A 177 -4.93 -15.19 20.82
CA SER A 177 -5.29 -15.72 22.13
C SER A 177 -5.98 -17.10 22.08
N GLY A 178 -6.30 -17.60 20.87
CA GLY A 178 -6.92 -18.91 20.66
C GLY A 178 -5.89 -20.05 20.58
N GLY A 179 -6.34 -21.28 20.83
CA GLY A 179 -5.49 -22.48 20.81
C GLY A 179 -4.96 -22.88 19.42
N GLU A 180 -5.55 -22.35 18.33
CA GLU A 180 -5.19 -22.67 16.95
C GLU A 180 -4.80 -21.39 16.17
N ALA A 181 -3.87 -20.61 16.71
CA ALA A 181 -3.36 -19.42 16.05
C ALA A 181 -2.65 -19.78 14.72
N SER A 182 -3.07 -19.16 13.61
CA SER A 182 -2.53 -19.43 12.28
C SER A 182 -2.39 -18.14 11.44
N LEU A 183 -1.40 -18.12 10.55
CA LEU A 183 -1.15 -17.02 9.61
C LEU A 183 -2.04 -17.06 8.35
N THR A 184 -2.95 -18.03 8.23
CA THR A 184 -3.84 -18.14 7.06
C THR A 184 -4.66 -16.86 6.83
N GLY A 185 -5.15 -16.24 7.92
CA GLY A 185 -5.87 -14.97 7.83
C GLY A 185 -4.98 -13.83 7.31
N VAL A 186 -3.69 -13.83 7.64
CA VAL A 186 -2.72 -12.85 7.14
C VAL A 186 -2.52 -12.99 5.63
N ALA A 187 -2.41 -14.24 5.14
CA ALA A 187 -2.33 -14.50 3.70
C ALA A 187 -3.61 -14.07 2.95
N GLY A 188 -4.80 -14.39 3.49
CA GLY A 188 -6.07 -13.96 2.93
C GLY A 188 -6.19 -12.43 2.85
N TYR A 189 -5.73 -11.74 3.88
CA TYR A 189 -5.68 -10.28 3.90
C TYR A 189 -4.75 -9.70 2.82
N ALA A 190 -3.58 -10.32 2.59
CA ALA A 190 -2.66 -9.93 1.53
C ALA A 190 -3.25 -10.13 0.12
N LEU A 191 -3.94 -11.26 -0.11
CA LEU A 191 -4.63 -11.55 -1.38
C LEU A 191 -5.70 -10.50 -1.71
N LEU A 192 -6.48 -10.10 -0.70
CA LEU A 192 -7.47 -9.04 -0.86
C LEU A 192 -6.80 -7.71 -1.26
N GLY A 193 -5.67 -7.38 -0.64
CA GLY A 193 -4.81 -6.27 -1.06
C GLY A 193 -4.30 -6.39 -2.50
N GLY A 194 -4.02 -7.61 -2.96
CA GLY A 194 -3.66 -7.92 -4.35
C GLY A 194 -4.75 -7.53 -5.35
N VAL A 195 -6.00 -7.93 -5.09
CA VAL A 195 -7.17 -7.60 -5.95
C VAL A 195 -7.30 -6.09 -6.12
N PHE A 196 -7.13 -5.36 -5.03
CA PHE A 196 -7.12 -3.92 -5.00
C PHE A 196 -6.04 -3.32 -5.94
N PHE A 197 -4.81 -3.82 -5.90
CA PHE A 197 -3.75 -3.39 -6.83
C PHE A 197 -4.09 -3.69 -8.29
N LEU A 198 -4.66 -4.86 -8.58
CA LEU A 198 -5.09 -5.21 -9.93
C LEU A 198 -6.15 -4.24 -10.46
N VAL A 199 -7.18 -3.95 -9.66
CA VAL A 199 -8.23 -2.97 -10.02
C VAL A 199 -7.63 -1.60 -10.34
N SER A 200 -6.64 -1.17 -9.55
CA SER A 200 -5.94 0.10 -9.77
C SER A 200 -5.11 0.12 -11.06
N ALA A 201 -4.42 -0.99 -11.36
CA ALA A 201 -3.67 -1.15 -12.60
C ALA A 201 -4.58 -1.12 -13.84
N LEU A 202 -5.73 -1.79 -13.78
CA LEU A 202 -6.71 -1.81 -14.87
C LEU A 202 -7.32 -0.42 -15.13
N ARG A 203 -7.59 0.36 -14.07
CA ARG A 203 -8.06 1.75 -14.22
C ARG A 203 -7.02 2.64 -14.89
N LEU A 204 -5.74 2.55 -14.49
CA LEU A 204 -4.65 3.31 -15.13
C LEU A 204 -4.47 2.92 -16.61
N GLY A 205 -4.69 1.65 -16.95
CA GLY A 205 -4.65 1.18 -18.34
C GLY A 205 -5.68 1.86 -19.23
N ARG A 206 -6.90 2.13 -18.73
CA ARG A 206 -7.94 2.82 -19.51
C ARG A 206 -7.65 4.29 -19.73
N VAL A 207 -7.04 4.97 -18.74
CA VAL A 207 -6.66 6.39 -18.84
C VAL A 207 -5.49 6.61 -19.80
N ALA A 208 -4.57 5.66 -19.92
CA ALA A 208 -3.45 5.75 -20.86
C ALA A 208 -3.84 5.44 -22.32
N SER A 209 -5.04 4.89 -22.55
CA SER A 209 -5.57 4.55 -23.88
C SER A 209 -6.65 5.52 -24.38
N ALA A 210 -7.01 6.51 -23.57
CA ALA A 210 -7.96 7.59 -23.88
C ALA A 210 -7.21 8.89 -24.15
#